data_AF-A0A1Y3NUA4-F1
#
_entry.id   AF-A0A1Y3NUA4-F1
#
_cell.length_a   1.000
_cell.length_b   1.000
_cell.length_c   1.000
_cell.angle_alpha   90.00
_cell.angle_beta   90.00
_cell.angle_gamma   90.00
#
_symmetry.space_group_name_H-M   'P 1'
#
loop_
_entity.id
_entity.type
_entity.pdbx_description
1 polymer ?
#
loop_
_entity_poly.entity_id
_entity_poly.type
_entity_poly.pdbx_seq_one_letter_code
_entity_poly.pdbx_strand_id
1 'polypeptide(L)'
;EFFDGIEELLSTNAPEEIGYHFKFSKASLKKCFKELYKKRCLENLYKQLFKHFTEENLIPEIWISIQNEFSDHIKHIEELINKCYANTNIKLDFTLEDLQNMYNDVEKSK
;
A
#
# COMPACT_ATOMS: atom_id res chain seq x y z
N GLU A 1 -6.48 -8.66 -0.08
CA GLU A 1 -6.35 -10.13 -0.20
C GLU A 1 -5.01 -10.70 0.28
N PHE A 2 -3.85 -10.24 -0.21
CA PHE A 2 -2.57 -10.82 0.21
C PHE A 2 -2.23 -10.53 1.68
N PHE A 3 -2.25 -9.27 2.10
CA PHE A 3 -1.92 -8.88 3.48
C PHE A 3 -3.01 -9.28 4.48
N ASP A 4 -4.29 -9.18 4.11
CA ASP A 4 -5.39 -9.70 4.92
C ASP A 4 -5.21 -11.20 5.23
N GLY A 5 -4.75 -11.99 4.25
CA GLY A 5 -4.44 -13.41 4.45
C GLY A 5 -3.22 -13.67 5.35
N ILE A 6 -2.26 -12.73 5.42
CA ILE A 6 -1.17 -12.78 6.41
C ILE A 6 -1.73 -12.53 7.81
N GLU A 7 -2.60 -11.53 7.96
CA GLU A 7 -3.21 -11.20 9.26
C GLU A 7 -4.09 -12.35 9.78
N GLU A 8 -4.84 -13.00 8.90
CA GLU A 8 -5.62 -14.19 9.25
C GLU A 8 -4.69 -15.32 9.76
N LEU A 9 -3.59 -15.61 9.06
CA LEU A 9 -2.64 -16.62 9.51
C LEU A 9 -1.94 -16.24 10.82
N LEU A 10 -1.64 -14.95 11.03
CA LEU A 10 -1.04 -14.46 12.27
C LEU A 10 -1.94 -14.64 13.50
N SER A 11 -3.24 -14.85 13.30
CA SER A 11 -4.15 -15.14 14.41
C SER A 11 -3.91 -16.53 15.04
N THR A 12 -3.30 -17.46 14.30
CA THR A 12 -3.08 -18.85 14.73
C THR A 12 -1.65 -19.35 14.61
N ASN A 13 -0.75 -18.62 13.95
CA ASN A 13 0.63 -19.03 13.69
C ASN A 13 1.64 -17.98 14.17
N ALA A 14 2.87 -18.41 14.43
CA ALA A 14 3.92 -17.48 14.79
C ALA A 14 4.34 -16.62 13.58
N PRO A 15 4.73 -15.35 13.76
CA PRO A 15 5.12 -14.48 12.64
C PRO A 15 6.23 -15.05 11.76
N GLU A 16 7.18 -15.76 12.36
CA GLU A 16 8.32 -16.38 11.68
C GLU A 16 7.88 -17.52 10.74
N GLU A 17 6.68 -18.08 10.95
CA GLU A 17 6.15 -19.20 10.17
C GLU A 17 5.50 -18.75 8.86
N ILE A 18 4.98 -17.52 8.82
CA ILE A 18 4.27 -16.94 7.67
C ILE A 18 5.09 -17.07 6.39
N GLY A 19 6.38 -16.74 6.46
CA GLY A 19 7.29 -16.77 5.30
C GLY A 19 7.54 -18.17 4.73
N TYR A 20 7.24 -19.23 5.47
CA TYR A 20 7.35 -20.63 5.00
C TYR A 20 6.10 -21.10 4.24
N HIS A 21 4.96 -20.41 4.37
CA HIS A 21 3.77 -20.72 3.58
C HIS A 21 3.97 -20.32 2.12
N PHE A 22 3.78 -21.26 1.19
CA PHE A 22 3.97 -21.02 -0.25
C PHE A 22 3.21 -19.78 -0.76
N LYS A 23 1.95 -19.60 -0.34
CA LYS A 23 1.12 -18.45 -0.71
C LYS A 23 1.71 -17.12 -0.25
N PHE A 24 2.37 -17.09 0.91
CA PHE A 24 2.93 -15.89 1.54
C PHE A 24 4.46 -15.92 1.54
N SER A 25 5.07 -16.70 0.64
CA SER A 25 6.52 -16.80 0.55
C SER A 25 7.16 -15.46 0.14
N LYS A 26 8.47 -15.34 0.35
CA LYS A 26 9.28 -14.22 -0.17
C LYS A 26 9.06 -13.94 -1.66
N ALA A 27 8.87 -14.99 -2.47
CA ALA A 27 8.62 -14.84 -3.90
C ALA A 27 7.23 -14.23 -4.17
N SER A 28 6.22 -14.69 -3.45
CA SER A 28 4.84 -14.18 -3.55
C SER A 28 4.74 -12.72 -3.09
N LEU A 29 5.42 -12.37 -1.99
CA LEU A 29 5.49 -10.99 -1.50
C LEU A 29 6.11 -10.04 -2.55
N LYS A 30 7.25 -10.44 -3.15
CA LYS A 30 7.88 -9.66 -4.23
C LYS A 30 6.98 -9.50 -5.47
N LYS A 31 6.18 -10.52 -5.80
CA LYS A 31 5.22 -10.42 -6.91
C LYS A 31 4.10 -9.44 -6.57
N CYS A 32 3.60 -9.50 -5.34
CA CYS A 32 2.54 -8.60 -4.84
C CYS A 32 2.95 -7.13 -4.96
N PHE A 33 4.18 -6.77 -4.57
CA PHE A 33 4.67 -5.38 -4.70
C PHE A 33 4.73 -4.87 -6.14
N LYS A 34 5.13 -5.71 -7.10
CA LYS A 34 5.13 -5.32 -8.52
C LYS A 34 3.73 -5.01 -9.05
N GLU A 35 2.69 -5.58 -8.43
CA GLU A 35 1.30 -5.42 -8.86
C GLU A 35 0.60 -4.26 -8.13
N LEU A 36 0.87 -4.06 -6.84
CA LEU A 36 0.24 -3.03 -5.98
C LEU A 36 0.62 -1.59 -6.35
N TYR A 37 1.86 -1.32 -6.76
CA TYR A 37 2.41 0.04 -6.75
C TYR A 37 2.57 0.64 -8.16
N LYS A 38 1.45 0.89 -8.84
CA LYS A 38 1.45 1.59 -10.14
C LYS A 38 1.01 3.04 -9.95
N LYS A 39 1.89 4.00 -10.26
CA LYS A 39 1.58 5.46 -10.32
C LYS A 39 0.28 5.76 -11.07
N ARG A 40 0.01 5.01 -12.13
CA ARG A 40 -1.23 5.08 -12.93
C ARG A 40 -2.51 4.83 -12.14
N CYS A 41 -2.47 4.02 -11.09
CA CYS A 41 -3.62 3.76 -10.22
C CYS A 41 -3.99 5.03 -9.44
N LEU A 42 -2.97 5.68 -8.87
CA LEU A 42 -3.07 6.92 -8.12
C LEU A 42 -3.56 8.10 -8.98
N GLU A 43 -3.03 8.23 -10.20
CA GLU A 43 -3.51 9.20 -11.19
C GLU A 43 -4.99 8.99 -11.55
N ASN A 44 -5.40 7.74 -11.74
CA ASN A 44 -6.79 7.41 -12.06
C ASN A 44 -7.73 7.70 -10.88
N LEU A 45 -7.32 7.37 -9.65
CA LEU A 45 -8.09 7.64 -8.44
C LEU A 45 -8.32 9.16 -8.28
N TYR A 46 -7.26 9.96 -8.43
CA TYR A 46 -7.37 11.41 -8.37
C TYR A 46 -8.29 11.98 -9.46
N LYS A 47 -8.17 11.52 -10.71
CA LYS A 47 -9.08 11.92 -11.80
C LYS A 47 -10.54 11.51 -11.55
N GLN A 48 -10.77 10.36 -10.93
CA GLN A 48 -12.12 9.91 -10.59
C GLN A 48 -12.77 10.79 -9.53
N LEU A 49 -12.01 11.36 -8.59
CA LEU A 49 -12.54 12.33 -7.62
C LEU A 49 -13.19 13.51 -8.33
N PHE A 50 -12.50 14.14 -9.28
CA PHE A 50 -13.07 15.27 -10.06
C PHE A 50 -14.22 14.87 -10.98
N LYS A 51 -14.25 13.61 -11.43
CA LYS A 51 -15.32 13.13 -12.33
C LYS A 51 -16.62 12.82 -11.59
N HIS A 52 -16.52 12.32 -10.36
CA HIS A 52 -17.66 11.76 -9.63
C HIS A 52 -18.18 12.65 -8.50
N PHE A 53 -17.39 13.60 -8.00
CA PHE A 53 -17.81 14.54 -6.96
C PHE A 53 -18.27 15.86 -7.58
N THR A 54 -19.54 16.21 -7.35
CA THR A 54 -20.15 17.46 -7.81
C THR A 54 -19.75 18.68 -6.97
N GLU A 55 -19.31 18.46 -5.73
CA GLU A 55 -18.83 19.49 -4.81
C GLU A 55 -17.30 19.60 -4.90
N GLU A 56 -16.81 20.33 -5.91
CA GLU A 56 -15.37 20.47 -6.16
C GLU A 56 -14.59 21.06 -4.96
N ASN A 57 -15.27 21.84 -4.12
CA ASN A 57 -14.72 22.43 -2.90
C ASN A 57 -14.37 21.39 -1.82
N LEU A 58 -15.00 20.20 -1.84
CA LEU A 58 -14.70 19.12 -0.90
C LEU A 58 -13.58 18.20 -1.38
N ILE A 59 -13.24 18.23 -2.67
CA ILE A 59 -12.23 17.34 -3.26
C ILE A 59 -10.88 17.44 -2.54
N PRO A 60 -10.35 18.62 -2.15
CA PRO A 60 -9.09 18.70 -1.43
C PRO A 60 -9.13 17.95 -0.08
N GLU A 61 -10.21 18.09 0.69
CA GLU A 61 -10.35 17.43 1.99
C GLU A 61 -10.49 15.91 1.84
N ILE A 62 -11.28 15.47 0.87
CA ILE A 62 -11.44 14.05 0.54
C ILE A 62 -10.11 13.46 0.08
N TRP A 63 -9.37 14.18 -0.75
CA TRP A 63 -8.08 13.73 -1.24
C TRP A 63 -7.05 13.58 -0.12
N ILE A 64 -6.98 14.53 0.81
CA ILE A 64 -6.14 14.42 2.02
C ILE A 64 -6.53 13.19 2.85
N SER A 65 -7.83 12.95 3.03
CA SER A 65 -8.30 11.75 3.74
C SER A 65 -7.83 10.46 3.06
N ILE A 66 -7.92 10.39 1.73
CA ILE A 66 -7.45 9.24 0.94
C ILE A 66 -5.94 9.07 1.07
N GLN A 67 -5.16 10.16 0.99
CA GLN A 67 -3.70 10.11 1.18
C GLN A 67 -3.34 9.56 2.57
N ASN A 68 -4.04 10.00 3.61
CA ASN A 68 -3.80 9.54 4.98
C ASN A 68 -4.11 8.04 5.11
N GLU A 69 -5.29 7.60 4.67
CA GLU A 69 -5.69 6.19 4.74
C GLU A 69 -4.72 5.30 3.96
N PHE A 70 -4.32 5.73 2.76
CA PHE A 70 -3.38 4.99 1.94
C PHE A 70 -1.98 4.96 2.57
N SER A 71 -1.52 6.06 3.17
CA SER A 71 -0.23 6.11 3.88
C SER A 71 -0.22 5.22 5.11
N ASP A 72 -1.30 5.18 5.88
CA ASP A 72 -1.43 4.30 7.04
C ASP A 72 -1.49 2.81 6.62
N HIS A 73 -2.15 2.51 5.50
CA HIS A 73 -2.10 1.18 4.90
C HIS A 73 -0.67 0.77 4.53
N ILE A 74 0.13 1.67 3.93
CA ILE A 74 1.53 1.37 3.60
C ILE A 74 2.37 1.11 4.85
N LYS A 75 2.20 1.93 5.91
CA LYS A 75 2.89 1.70 7.19
C LYS A 75 2.55 0.34 7.77
N HIS A 76 1.26 -0.02 7.77
CA HIS A 76 0.80 -1.32 8.26
C HIS A 76 1.42 -2.49 7.49
N ILE A 77 1.47 -2.38 6.15
CA ILE A 77 2.18 -3.36 5.32
C ILE A 77 3.67 -3.45 5.72
N GLU A 78 4.32 -2.32 5.94
CA GLU A 78 5.72 -2.26 6.37
C GLU A 78 5.94 -2.96 7.72
N GLU A 79 5.03 -2.75 8.67
CA GLU A 79 5.02 -3.44 9.97
C GLU A 79 4.86 -4.95 9.82
N LEU A 80 3.91 -5.41 8.99
CA LEU A 80 3.72 -6.83 8.70
C LEU A 80 4.95 -7.45 8.05
N ILE A 81 5.62 -6.75 7.15
CA ILE A 81 6.87 -7.23 6.52
C ILE A 81 7.96 -7.39 7.58
N ASN A 82 8.17 -6.35 8.39
CA ASN A 82 9.20 -6.36 9.43
C ASN A 82 8.92 -7.48 10.46
N LYS A 83 7.65 -7.73 10.78
CA LYS A 83 7.23 -8.76 11.72
C LYS A 83 7.37 -10.18 11.17
N CYS A 84 6.92 -10.43 9.93
CA CYS A 84 6.82 -11.79 9.38
C CYS A 84 8.05 -12.21 8.55
N TYR A 85 8.88 -11.25 8.14
CA TYR A 85 9.98 -11.49 7.19
C TYR A 85 11.32 -10.88 7.65
N ALA A 86 11.47 -10.61 8.95
CA ALA A 86 12.65 -9.96 9.56
C ALA A 86 14.01 -10.52 9.06
N ASN A 87 14.11 -11.83 8.88
CA ASN A 87 15.35 -12.52 8.50
C ASN A 87 15.63 -12.51 6.99
N THR A 88 14.74 -11.95 6.17
CA THR A 88 14.79 -12.14 4.71
C THR A 88 15.32 -10.94 3.92
N ASN A 89 15.66 -9.84 4.60
CA ASN A 89 16.11 -8.56 4.02
C ASN A 89 15.17 -8.04 2.91
N ILE A 90 13.87 -8.30 3.05
CA ILE A 90 12.84 -7.74 2.18
C ILE A 90 12.40 -6.41 2.78
N LYS A 91 12.26 -5.39 1.92
CA LYS A 91 11.70 -4.09 2.25
C LYS A 91 10.76 -3.67 1.12
N LEU A 92 9.95 -2.66 1.36
CA LEU A 92 9.26 -1.98 0.27
C LEU A 92 10.30 -1.37 -0.68
N ASP A 93 9.99 -1.39 -1.98
CA ASP A 93 10.87 -0.82 -3.02
C ASP A 93 10.79 0.72 -3.08
N PHE A 94 10.02 1.34 -2.20
CA PHE A 94 9.80 2.79 -2.09
C PHE A 94 9.56 3.17 -0.64
N THR A 95 9.82 4.43 -0.32
CA THR A 95 9.65 5.00 1.02
C THR A 95 8.33 5.77 1.13
N LEU A 96 7.91 6.11 2.36
CA LEU A 96 6.82 7.05 2.57
C LEU A 96 7.08 8.41 1.89
N GLU A 97 8.34 8.84 1.78
CA GLU A 97 8.70 10.05 1.06
C GLU A 97 8.44 9.93 -0.45
N ASP A 98 8.79 8.79 -1.06
CA ASP A 98 8.46 8.52 -2.46
C ASP A 98 6.95 8.55 -2.69
N LEU A 99 6.17 8.03 -1.75
CA LEU A 99 4.70 8.08 -1.82
C LEU A 99 4.16 9.51 -1.74
N GLN A 100 4.72 10.35 -0.85
CA GLN A 100 4.38 11.77 -0.78
C GLN A 100 4.74 12.50 -2.07
N ASN A 101 5.88 12.19 -2.67
CA ASN A 101 6.26 12.73 -3.98
C ASN A 101 5.28 12.31 -5.09
N MET A 102 4.79 11.06 -5.05
CA MET A 102 3.76 10.60 -5.98
C MET A 102 2.44 11.37 -5.83
N TYR A 103 2.00 11.66 -4.60
CA TYR A 103 0.80 12.49 -4.39
C TYR A 103 0.97 13.88 -5.01
N ASN A 104 2.08 14.54 -4.70
CA ASN A 104 2.42 15.86 -5.24
C ASN A 104 2.47 15.88 -6.78
N ASP A 105 3.05 14.84 -7.40
CA ASP A 105 3.12 14.69 -8.85
C ASP A 105 1.74 14.59 -9.49
N VAL A 106 0.85 13.79 -8.89
CA VAL A 106 -0.52 13.59 -9.39
C VAL A 106 -1.33 14.88 -9.28
N GLU A 107 -1.19 15.63 -8.19
CA GLU A 107 -1.82 16.93 -8.01
C GLU A 107 -1.34 17.98 -9.02
N LYS A 108 -0.04 17.99 -9.34
CA LYS A 108 0.56 18.89 -10.33
C LYS A 108 0.24 18.51 -11.78
N SER A 109 -0.14 17.26 -12.01
CA SER A 109 -0.52 16.75 -13.33
C SER A 109 -1.99 17.04 -13.71
N LYS A 110 -2.65 17.91 -12.93
CA LYS A 110 -4.03 18.36 -13.14
C LYS A 110 -4.19 19.22 -14.40
#